data_AF-A0A3C1KW25-F1
#
_entry.id   AF-A0A3C1KW25-F1
#
_cell.length_a   1.000
_cell.length_b   1.000
_cell.length_c   1.000
_cell.angle_alpha   90.00
_cell.angle_beta   90.00
_cell.angle_gamma   90.00
#
_symmetry.space_group_name_H-M   'P 1'
#
loop_
_entity.id
_entity.type
_entity.pdbx_description
1 polymer ?
#
loop_
_entity_poly.entity_id
_entity_poly.type
_entity_poly.pdbx_seq_one_letter_code
_entity_poly.pdbx_strand_id
1 'polypeptide(L)'
;MIEVGRNSLCPCGSGMKYKKCCMLVERSDGSGGPTGREVSGKTLGILIGVGAVVGVIVGQAYDAQTGIAIGGAIAAGAVAWSIFRDPPAPKSGGDDPAAINFGTSR
;
A
#
# COMPACT_ATOMS: atom_id res chain seq x y z
N MET A 1 -30.55 28.44 9.54
CA MET A 1 -29.56 27.37 9.36
C MET A 1 -30.37 26.09 9.26
N ILE A 2 -30.37 25.40 8.11
CA ILE A 2 -31.18 24.18 7.95
C ILE A 2 -30.38 23.02 8.52
N GLU A 3 -30.80 22.47 9.66
CA GLU A 3 -30.23 21.23 10.18
C GLU A 3 -30.72 20.06 9.33
N VAL A 4 -29.96 19.74 8.27
CA VAL A 4 -30.27 18.62 7.38
C VAL A 4 -29.98 17.31 8.10
N GLY A 5 -31.04 16.60 8.50
CA GLY A 5 -30.93 15.30 9.14
C GLY A 5 -30.21 14.29 8.24
N ARG A 6 -29.36 13.43 8.81
CA ARG A 6 -28.50 12.50 8.06
C ARG A 6 -29.25 11.61 7.04
N ASN A 7 -30.52 11.32 7.31
CA ASN A 7 -31.37 10.44 6.49
C ASN A 7 -32.40 11.21 5.65
N SER A 8 -32.43 12.55 5.71
CA SER A 8 -33.30 13.36 4.84
C SER A 8 -32.76 13.40 3.41
N LEU A 9 -33.59 13.84 2.47
CA LEU A 9 -33.15 14.04 1.09
C LEU A 9 -32.05 15.12 1.05
N CYS A 10 -31.06 14.89 0.20
CA CYS A 10 -29.97 15.83 -0.01
C CYS A 10 -30.49 17.12 -0.64
N PRO A 11 -30.17 18.31 -0.08
CA PRO A 11 -30.56 19.59 -0.67
C PRO A 11 -29.86 19.86 -2.00
N CYS A 12 -28.87 19.05 -2.39
CA CYS A 12 -28.17 19.10 -3.67
C CYS A 12 -29.02 18.65 -4.88
N GLY A 13 -30.28 18.23 -4.67
CA GLY A 13 -31.20 17.87 -5.75
C GLY A 13 -30.97 16.47 -6.35
N SER A 14 -30.11 15.65 -5.77
CA SER A 14 -29.75 14.33 -6.30
C SER A 14 -30.82 13.24 -6.08
N GLY A 15 -31.89 13.54 -5.34
CA GLY A 15 -32.92 12.55 -4.95
C GLY A 15 -32.45 11.50 -3.94
N MET A 16 -31.18 11.55 -3.51
CA MET A 16 -30.59 10.59 -2.57
C MET A 16 -30.58 11.11 -1.13
N LYS A 17 -30.49 10.20 -0.15
CA LYS A 17 -30.33 10.56 1.27
C LYS A 17 -29.01 11.29 1.51
N TYR A 18 -29.01 12.31 2.36
CA TYR A 18 -27.85 13.16 2.63
C TYR A 18 -26.58 12.35 3.01
N LYS A 19 -26.73 11.31 3.86
CA LYS A 19 -25.61 10.41 4.23
C LYS A 19 -24.95 9.67 3.08
N LYS A 20 -25.65 9.48 1.96
CA LYS A 20 -25.20 8.73 0.77
C LYS A 20 -24.78 9.63 -0.38
N CYS A 21 -24.97 10.95 -0.26
CA CYS A 21 -24.64 11.92 -1.31
C CYS A 21 -23.52 12.84 -0.82
N CYS A 22 -23.81 14.11 -0.52
CA CYS A 22 -22.79 15.08 -0.11
C CYS A 22 -21.96 14.64 1.11
N MET A 23 -22.55 13.97 2.11
CA MET A 23 -21.80 13.51 3.28
C MET A 23 -20.84 12.34 2.99
N LEU A 24 -21.03 11.63 1.87
CA LEU A 24 -20.09 10.61 1.41
C LEU A 24 -18.98 11.26 0.60
N VAL A 25 -19.33 12.20 -0.29
CA VAL A 25 -18.37 12.98 -1.09
C VAL A 25 -17.37 13.71 -0.18
N GLU A 26 -17.84 14.36 0.89
CA GLU A 26 -16.96 15.00 1.90
C GLU A 26 -15.96 14.03 2.56
N ARG A 27 -16.28 12.72 2.65
CA ARG A 27 -15.39 11.69 3.18
C ARG A 27 -14.52 11.04 2.10
N SER A 28 -14.95 11.07 0.85
CA SER A 28 -14.25 10.50 -0.29
C SER A 28 -13.16 11.42 -0.82
N ASP A 29 -13.31 12.75 -0.66
CA ASP A 29 -12.31 13.74 -1.10
C ASP A 29 -11.25 14.04 -0.03
N GLY A 30 -11.39 13.48 1.18
CA GLY A 30 -10.49 13.71 2.32
C GLY A 30 -9.67 12.50 2.76
N SER A 31 -9.77 11.35 2.08
CA SER A 31 -8.94 10.17 2.39
C SER A 31 -7.70 10.12 1.49
N GLY A 32 -6.95 11.21 1.49
CA GLY A 32 -5.52 11.18 1.18
C GLY A 32 -4.72 10.61 2.36
N GLY A 33 -5.12 9.44 2.88
CA GLY A 33 -4.17 8.60 3.62
C GLY A 33 -3.05 8.19 2.67
N PRO A 34 -1.85 7.82 3.15
CA PRO A 34 -0.73 7.47 2.28
C PRO A 34 -1.18 6.27 1.44
N THR A 35 -1.54 6.55 0.20
CA THR A 35 -1.92 5.55 -0.78
C THR A 35 -0.73 4.64 -0.89
N GLY A 36 -0.95 3.37 -0.54
CA GLY A 36 0.07 2.34 -0.55
C GLY A 36 0.83 2.44 -1.85
N ARG A 37 2.10 2.86 -1.76
CA ARG A 37 2.96 2.90 -2.93
C ARG A 37 3.20 1.46 -3.30
N GLU A 38 2.55 1.02 -4.37
CA GLU A 38 2.86 -0.24 -4.99
C GLU A 38 4.38 -0.28 -5.21
N VAL A 39 5.06 -1.31 -4.68
CA VAL A 39 6.50 -1.48 -4.86
C VAL A 39 6.73 -1.66 -6.35
N SER A 40 7.01 -0.54 -7.03
CA SER A 40 7.18 -0.53 -8.47
C SER A 40 8.25 -1.56 -8.83
N GLY A 41 8.02 -2.35 -9.88
CA GLY A 41 9.00 -3.33 -10.36
C GLY A 41 10.39 -2.71 -10.58
N LYS A 42 10.46 -1.39 -10.81
CA LYS A 42 11.72 -0.62 -10.81
C LYS A 42 12.40 -0.58 -9.45
N THR A 43 11.68 -0.23 -8.38
CA THR A 43 12.23 -0.18 -7.02
C THR A 43 12.71 -1.57 -6.60
N LEU A 44 11.90 -2.60 -6.83
CA LEU A 44 12.28 -3.98 -6.55
C LEU A 44 13.52 -4.41 -7.36
N GLY A 45 13.55 -4.09 -8.66
CA GLY A 45 14.68 -4.37 -9.54
C GLY A 45 15.97 -3.67 -9.10
N ILE A 46 15.90 -2.43 -8.61
CA ILE A 46 17.06 -1.70 -8.07
C ILE A 46 17.59 -2.40 -6.82
N LEU A 47 16.73 -2.78 -5.87
CA LEU A 47 17.16 -3.43 -4.63
C LEU A 47 17.83 -4.79 -4.88
N ILE A 48 17.25 -5.59 -5.77
CA ILE A 48 17.84 -6.88 -6.19
C ILE A 48 19.15 -6.65 -6.94
N GLY A 49 19.20 -5.67 -7.84
CA GLY A 49 20.41 -5.32 -8.59
C GLY A 49 21.56 -4.87 -7.68
N VAL A 50 21.29 -4.04 -6.67
CA VAL A 50 22.29 -3.63 -5.68
C VAL A 50 22.80 -4.84 -4.90
N GLY A 51 21.91 -5.71 -4.43
CA GLY A 51 22.30 -6.95 -3.74
C GLY A 51 23.19 -7.86 -4.60
N ALA A 52 22.87 -8.00 -5.89
CA ALA A 52 23.66 -8.78 -6.83
C ALA A 52 25.05 -8.18 -7.08
N VAL A 53 25.16 -6.86 -7.28
CA VAL A 53 26.45 -6.18 -7.49
C VAL A 53 27.33 -6.31 -6.24
N VAL A 54 26.77 -6.09 -5.06
CA VAL A 54 27.52 -6.26 -3.79
C VAL A 54 27.95 -7.72 -3.62
N GLY A 55 27.07 -8.69 -3.90
CA GLY A 55 27.40 -10.10 -3.85
C GLY A 55 28.54 -10.50 -4.78
N VAL A 56 28.57 -9.96 -6.01
CA VAL A 56 29.68 -10.20 -6.97
C VAL A 56 30.98 -9.60 -6.44
N ILE A 57 30.99 -8.33 -6.01
CA ILE A 57 32.21 -7.67 -5.51
C ILE A 57 32.81 -8.45 -4.33
N VAL A 58 31.95 -8.84 -3.38
CA VAL A 58 32.37 -9.60 -2.20
C VAL A 58 32.82 -11.02 -2.58
N GLY A 59 32.14 -11.67 -3.53
CA GLY A 59 32.50 -13.00 -4.01
C GLY A 59 33.87 -13.03 -4.69
N GLN A 60 34.22 -11.98 -5.45
CA GLN A 60 35.53 -11.85 -6.07
C GLN A 60 36.65 -11.59 -5.03
N ALA A 61 36.32 -10.97 -3.89
CA ALA A 61 37.29 -10.60 -2.87
C ALA A 61 37.57 -11.70 -1.84
N TYR A 62 36.60 -12.59 -1.60
CA TYR A 62 36.69 -13.64 -0.58
C TYR A 62 36.48 -15.03 -1.17
N ASP A 63 35.22 -15.42 -1.32
CA ASP A 63 34.80 -16.69 -1.89
C ASP A 63 33.36 -16.55 -2.42
N ALA A 64 33.02 -17.33 -3.45
CA ALA A 64 31.71 -17.28 -4.10
C ALA A 64 30.56 -17.53 -3.09
N GLN A 65 30.77 -18.43 -2.12
CA GLN A 65 29.74 -18.75 -1.14
C GLN A 65 29.43 -17.58 -0.20
N THR A 66 30.45 -16.78 0.14
CA THR A 66 30.32 -15.56 0.95
C THR A 66 29.63 -14.45 0.15
N GLY A 67 29.94 -14.30 -1.14
CA GLY A 67 29.29 -13.35 -2.04
C GLY A 67 27.79 -13.61 -2.19
N ILE A 68 27.40 -14.88 -2.39
CA ILE A 68 26.00 -15.30 -2.50
C ILE A 68 25.25 -15.04 -1.19
N ALA A 69 25.84 -15.41 -0.04
CA ALA A 69 25.22 -15.24 1.26
C ALA A 69 24.95 -13.76 1.58
N ILE A 70 25.92 -12.87 1.35
CA ILE A 70 25.79 -11.45 1.63
C ILE A 70 24.86 -10.75 0.64
N GLY A 71 25.01 -11.03 -0.66
CA GLY A 71 24.13 -10.46 -1.69
C GLY A 71 22.66 -10.85 -1.48
N GLY A 72 22.41 -12.13 -1.14
CA GLY A 72 21.07 -12.63 -0.82
C GLY A 72 20.48 -11.99 0.44
N ALA A 73 21.28 -11.84 1.50
CA ALA A 73 20.83 -11.20 2.74
C ALA A 73 20.47 -9.72 2.55
N ILE A 74 21.25 -8.98 1.76
CA ILE A 74 20.98 -7.57 1.46
C ILE A 74 19.69 -7.43 0.64
N ALA A 75 19.53 -8.24 -0.42
CA ALA A 75 18.32 -8.20 -1.24
C ALA A 75 17.07 -8.55 -0.44
N ALA A 76 17.11 -9.65 0.34
CA ALA A 76 15.99 -10.07 1.18
C ALA A 76 15.65 -9.03 2.26
N GLY A 77 16.67 -8.47 2.93
CA GLY A 77 16.49 -7.42 3.94
C GLY A 77 15.88 -6.15 3.36
N ALA A 78 16.31 -5.73 2.18
CA ALA A 78 15.78 -4.54 1.51
C ALA A 78 14.33 -4.72 1.06
N VAL A 79 13.96 -5.91 0.56
CA VAL A 79 12.58 -6.26 0.23
C VAL A 79 11.72 -6.30 1.47
N ALA A 80 12.16 -6.97 2.54
CA ALA A 80 11.44 -7.05 3.80
C ALA A 80 11.22 -5.66 4.43
N TRP A 81 12.24 -4.80 4.42
CA TRP A 81 12.12 -3.42 4.88
C TRP A 81 11.09 -2.63 4.07
N SER A 82 11.07 -2.80 2.75
CA SER A 82 10.12 -2.12 1.87
C SER A 82 8.69 -2.56 2.16
N ILE A 83 8.44 -3.85 2.39
CA ILE A 83 7.10 -4.37 2.73
C ILE A 83 6.65 -3.87 4.11
N PHE A 84 7.55 -3.83 5.09
CA PHE A 84 7.21 -3.37 6.44
C PHE A 84 6.92 -1.88 6.48
N ARG A 85 7.70 -1.09 5.73
CA ARG A 85 7.54 0.36 5.65
C ARG A 85 6.32 0.76 4.83
N ASP A 86 6.09 0.06 3.73
CA ASP A 86 5.03 0.35 2.76
C ASP A 86 4.27 -0.96 2.46
N PRO A 87 3.32 -1.35 3.32
CA PRO A 87 2.56 -2.59 3.11
C PRO A 87 1.79 -2.52 1.78
N PRO A 88 1.68 -3.65 1.05
CA PRO A 88 0.95 -3.68 -0.20
C PRO A 88 -0.50 -3.28 0.01
N ALA A 89 -1.04 -2.49 -0.92
CA ALA A 89 -2.44 -2.09 -0.87
C ALA A 89 -3.36 -3.33 -0.91
N PRO A 90 -4.46 -3.35 -0.15
CA PRO A 90 -5.48 -4.39 -0.29
C PRO A 90 -6.02 -4.37 -1.72
N LYS A 91 -6.20 -5.53 -2.36
CA LYS A 91 -6.78 -5.56 -3.70
C LYS A 91 -8.26 -5.21 -3.59
N SER A 92 -8.77 -4.53 -4.60
CA SER A 92 -10.16 -4.05 -4.63
C SER A 92 -11.18 -5.13 -5.02
N GLY A 93 -10.95 -6.39 -4.66
CA GLY A 93 -11.86 -7.52 -4.89
C GLY A 93 -12.23 -8.15 -3.56
N GLY A 94 -13.52 -8.33 -3.29
CA GLY A 94 -14.07 -8.66 -1.97
C GLY A 94 -13.69 -10.02 -1.35
N ASP A 95 -12.69 -10.72 -1.88
CA ASP A 95 -12.31 -12.08 -1.47
C ASP A 95 -10.82 -12.20 -1.09
N ASP A 96 -10.15 -11.10 -0.73
CA ASP A 96 -8.77 -11.16 -0.23
C ASP A 96 -8.73 -11.68 1.22
N PRO A 97 -8.15 -12.87 1.49
CA PRO A 97 -8.04 -13.40 2.85
C PRO A 97 -7.06 -12.60 3.74
N ALA A 98 -6.30 -11.68 3.14
CA ALA A 98 -5.39 -10.77 3.84
C ALA A 98 -6.01 -9.39 4.14
N ALA A 99 -7.23 -9.13 3.65
CA ALA A 99 -7.94 -7.90 3.99
C ALA A 99 -8.46 -8.00 5.43
N ILE A 100 -7.85 -7.24 6.34
CA ILE A 100 -8.40 -7.03 7.67
C ILE A 100 -9.70 -6.22 7.49
N ASN A 101 -10.83 -6.89 7.63
CA ASN A 101 -12.14 -6.26 7.60
C ASN A 101 -12.27 -5.41 8.87
N PHE A 102 -11.95 -4.12 8.78
CA PHE A 102 -12.02 -3.18 9.91
C PHE A 102 -13.43 -2.90 10.40
N GLY A 103 -14.43 -3.72 10.03
CA GLY A 103 -15.78 -3.59 10.50
C GLY A 103 -16.25 -2.15 10.30
N THR A 104 -16.29 -1.68 9.05
CA THR A 104 -17.06 -0.49 8.72
C THR A 104 -18.54 -0.85 8.89
N SER A 105 -18.97 -0.89 10.15
CA SER A 105 -20.34 -1.07 10.57
C SER A 105 -21.13 0.15 10.12
N ARG A 106 -21.80 0.06 8.96
CA ARG A 106 -22.95 0.90 8.61
C ARG A 106 -23.92 0.21 7.67
#